data_AF-E9HFK8-F1
#
_entry.id   AF-E9HFK8-F1
#
_cell.length_a   1.000
_cell.length_b   1.000
_cell.length_c   1.000
_cell.angle_alpha   90.00
_cell.angle_beta   90.00
_cell.angle_gamma   90.00
#
_symmetry.space_group_name_H-M   'P 1'
#
loop_
_entity.id
_entity.type
_entity.pdbx_description
1 polymer ?
#
loop_
_entity_poly.entity_id
_entity_poly.type
_entity_poly.pdbx_seq_one_letter_code
_entity_poly.pdbx_strand_id
1 'polypeptide(L)'
;NSSDPLYLSSLIHVYISRRNVRAALRPPLSIPPFRTITHGDQAFSRSCSLVSNSLPPSVTSATSVFTFRSRLKKHLLNPSYPK
;
A
#
# COMPACT_ATOMS: atom_id res chain seq x y z
N ASN A 1 -7.55 14.29 -17.80
CA ASN A 1 -6.11 14.64 -17.86
C ASN A 1 -5.55 14.63 -16.44
N SER A 2 -5.18 13.46 -15.93
CA SER A 2 -4.56 13.34 -14.61
C SER A 2 -3.05 13.43 -14.80
N SER A 3 -2.47 14.58 -14.46
CA SER A 3 -1.04 14.83 -14.48
C SER A 3 -0.40 14.20 -13.25
N ASP A 4 -0.47 12.87 -13.13
CA ASP A 4 0.30 12.17 -12.11
C ASP A 4 1.78 12.24 -12.52
N PRO A 5 2.67 12.69 -11.63
CA PRO A 5 4.09 12.72 -11.94
C PRO A 5 4.58 11.31 -12.24
N LEU A 6 5.18 11.12 -13.42
CA LEU A 6 5.75 9.83 -13.85
C LEU A 6 6.74 9.23 -12.82
N TYR A 7 7.39 10.10 -12.03
CA TYR A 7 8.30 9.66 -10.97
C TYR A 7 7.59 8.92 -9.82
N LEU A 8 6.30 9.13 -9.59
CA LEU A 8 5.58 8.40 -8.53
C LEU A 8 5.43 6.92 -8.86
N SER A 9 5.20 6.59 -10.14
CA SER A 9 5.11 5.20 -10.59
C SER A 9 6.44 4.46 -10.44
N SER A 10 7.58 5.14 -10.64
CA SER A 10 8.90 4.54 -10.45
C SER A 10 9.31 4.38 -8.98
N LEU A 11 8.55 4.96 -8.04
CA LEU A 11 8.80 4.82 -6.61
C LEU A 11 8.12 3.59 -5.99
N ILE A 12 7.11 3.00 -6.64
CA ILE A 12 6.34 1.86 -6.14
C ILE A 12 6.81 0.58 -6.82
N HIS A 13 7.28 -0.38 -6.02
CA HIS A 13 7.74 -1.68 -6.52
C HIS A 13 6.94 -2.81 -5.86
N VAL A 14 6.44 -3.75 -6.66
CA VAL A 14 5.86 -4.99 -6.14
C VAL A 14 6.98 -5.86 -5.57
N TYR A 15 6.79 -6.41 -4.38
CA TYR A 15 7.78 -7.31 -3.79
C TYR A 15 7.81 -8.63 -4.55
N ILE A 16 8.90 -8.89 -5.25
CA ILE A 16 9.15 -10.17 -5.93
C ILE A 16 9.98 -11.03 -4.98
N SER A 17 9.32 -11.93 -4.24
CA SER A 17 10.01 -12.92 -3.43
C SER A 17 10.81 -13.87 -4.33
N ARG A 18 12.11 -14.05 -4.06
CA ARG A 18 12.93 -15.08 -4.72
C ARG A 18 12.56 -16.51 -4.29
N ARG A 19 11.78 -16.64 -3.22
CA ARG A 19 11.27 -17.93 -2.71
C ARG A 19 9.78 -18.03 -3.02
N ASN A 20 9.35 -19.18 -3.54
CA ASN A 20 7.93 -19.45 -3.76
C ASN A 20 7.23 -19.66 -2.40
N VAL A 21 6.65 -18.59 -1.85
CA VAL A 21 5.91 -18.65 -0.60
C VAL A 21 4.47 -19.02 -0.92
N ARG A 22 4.11 -20.30 -0.72
CA ARG A 22 2.77 -20.85 -1.00
C ARG A 22 1.62 -20.18 -0.20
N ALA A 23 1.94 -19.38 0.80
CA ALA A 23 0.99 -18.61 1.60
C ALA A 23 0.69 -17.20 1.05
N ALA A 24 1.42 -16.73 0.05
CA ALA A 24 1.21 -15.40 -0.52
C ALA A 24 0.17 -15.43 -1.64
N LEU A 25 -1.12 -15.35 -1.31
CA LEU A 25 -2.21 -15.14 -2.28
C LEU A 25 -2.05 -13.83 -3.08
N ARG A 26 -1.24 -12.89 -2.57
CA ARG A 26 -0.90 -11.62 -3.22
C ARG A 26 0.52 -11.19 -2.84
N PRO A 27 1.37 -10.75 -3.79
CA PRO A 27 2.66 -10.16 -3.45
C PRO A 27 2.45 -8.79 -2.78
N PRO A 28 3.02 -8.56 -1.57
CA PRO A 28 2.94 -7.25 -0.91
C PRO A 28 3.73 -6.19 -1.70
N LEU A 29 3.47 -4.91 -1.44
CA LEU A 29 4.35 -3.86 -1.94
C LEU A 29 5.69 -3.91 -1.20
N SER A 30 6.78 -3.75 -1.96
CA SER A 30 8.13 -3.73 -1.42
C SER A 30 8.35 -2.47 -0.62
N ILE A 31 8.60 -2.60 0.69
CA ILE A 31 8.94 -1.49 1.55
C ILE A 31 10.46 -1.24 1.42
N PRO A 32 10.90 -0.12 0.81
CA PRO A 32 12.32 0.16 0.69
C PRO A 32 12.96 0.41 2.07
N PRO A 33 14.20 -0.05 2.29
CA PRO A 33 14.94 0.33 3.48
C PRO A 33 15.24 1.84 3.42
N PHE A 34 15.04 2.53 4.53
CA PHE A 34 15.36 3.95 4.67
C PHE A 34 16.45 4.09 5.73
N ARG A 35 17.41 4.99 5.49
CA ARG A 35 18.54 5.22 6.41
C ARG A 35 18.32 6.42 7.32
N THR A 36 17.40 7.32 6.96
CA THR A 36 17.19 8.59 7.64
C THR A 36 15.77 8.66 8.19
N ILE A 37 15.65 8.65 9.51
CA ILE A 37 14.38 8.60 10.26
C ILE A 37 13.48 9.83 9.99
N THR A 38 14.06 10.95 9.57
CA THR A 38 13.30 12.20 9.34
C THR A 38 12.60 12.24 7.98
N HIS A 39 13.35 12.16 6.86
CA HIS A 39 12.76 12.27 5.52
C HIS A 39 12.59 10.93 4.79
N GLY A 40 13.41 9.93 5.11
CA GLY A 40 13.33 8.61 4.47
C GLY A 40 12.13 7.79 4.96
N ASP A 41 11.68 8.04 6.19
CA ASP A 41 10.58 7.30 6.81
C ASP A 41 9.20 7.72 6.28
N GLN A 42 9.07 9.02 5.94
CA GLN A 42 7.87 9.61 5.34
C GLN A 42 7.90 9.62 3.81
N ALA A 43 8.90 8.99 3.20
CA ALA A 43 8.96 8.90 1.75
C ALA A 43 7.71 8.20 1.21
N PHE A 44 7.12 8.76 0.15
CA PHE A 44 5.90 8.23 -0.46
C PHE A 44 6.00 6.73 -0.75
N SER A 45 7.16 6.26 -1.25
CA SER A 45 7.42 4.84 -1.52
C SER A 45 7.24 3.94 -0.29
N ARG A 46 7.65 4.41 0.90
CA ARG A 46 7.52 3.67 2.17
C ARG A 46 6.11 3.77 2.72
N SER A 47 5.60 4.98 2.94
CA SER A 47 4.31 5.19 3.58
C SER A 47 3.17 4.61 2.74
N CYS A 48 3.22 4.75 1.41
CA CYS A 48 2.24 4.15 0.50
C CYS A 48 2.26 2.61 0.59
N SER A 49 3.46 2.01 0.58
CA SER A 49 3.61 0.55 0.68
C SER A 49 3.17 0.02 2.04
N LEU A 50 3.52 0.71 3.13
CA LEU A 50 3.16 0.34 4.49
C LEU A 50 1.65 0.37 4.70
N VAL A 51 0.99 1.46 4.30
CA VAL A 51 -0.47 1.61 4.40
C VAL A 51 -1.18 0.61 3.49
N SER A 52 -0.71 0.39 2.27
CA SER A 52 -1.34 -0.58 1.37
C SER A 52 -1.20 -2.01 1.89
N ASN A 53 -0.09 -2.35 2.55
CA ASN A 53 0.15 -3.67 3.13
C ASN A 53 -0.64 -3.90 4.43
N SER A 54 -0.98 -2.86 5.20
CA SER A 54 -1.82 -3.00 6.39
C SER A 54 -3.31 -3.12 6.07
N LEU A 55 -3.73 -2.69 4.88
CA LEU A 55 -5.13 -2.75 4.46
C LEU A 55 -5.51 -4.14 3.90
N PRO A 56 -6.74 -4.61 4.16
CA PRO A 56 -7.20 -5.89 3.66
C PRO A 56 -7.42 -5.86 2.13
N PRO A 57 -7.36 -7.03 1.46
CA PRO A 57 -7.58 -7.15 0.02
C PRO A 57 -8.92 -6.60 -0.46
N SER A 58 -9.93 -6.63 0.41
CA SER A 58 -11.25 -6.07 0.12
C SER A 58 -11.18 -4.56 -0.16
N VAL A 59 -10.29 -3.82 0.51
CA VAL A 59 -10.09 -2.38 0.30
C VAL A 59 -9.15 -2.15 -0.89
N THR A 60 -8.01 -2.84 -0.95
CA THR A 60 -6.95 -2.59 -1.96
C THR A 60 -7.24 -3.13 -3.35
N SER A 61 -8.24 -3.99 -3.53
CA SER A 61 -8.65 -4.54 -4.84
C SER A 61 -9.87 -3.80 -5.43
N ALA A 62 -10.09 -2.56 -5.01
CA ALA A 62 -11.17 -1.73 -5.52
C ALA A 62 -10.85 -1.21 -6.94
N THR A 63 -11.79 -1.38 -7.87
CA THR A 63 -11.62 -1.01 -9.29
C THR A 63 -11.75 0.49 -9.55
N SER A 64 -12.23 1.26 -8.56
CA SER A 64 -12.43 2.70 -8.65
C SER A 64 -12.09 3.40 -7.33
N VAL A 65 -11.60 4.63 -7.41
CA VAL A 65 -11.33 5.50 -6.25
C VAL A 65 -12.56 5.67 -5.36
N PHE A 66 -13.76 5.76 -5.94
CA PHE A 66 -15.00 5.88 -5.18
C PHE A 66 -15.25 4.62 -4.33
N THR A 67 -15.11 3.45 -4.94
CA THR A 67 -15.27 2.16 -4.25
C THR A 67 -14.19 1.95 -3.19
N PHE A 68 -12.96 2.36 -3.47
CA PHE A 68 -11.85 2.34 -2.52
C PHE A 68 -12.18 3.17 -1.28
N ARG A 69 -12.58 4.44 -1.46
CA ARG A 69 -12.92 5.36 -0.36
C ARG A 69 -14.06 4.83 0.51
N SER A 70 -15.09 4.26 -0.11
CA SER A 70 -16.23 3.66 0.61
C SER A 70 -15.78 2.47 1.47
N ARG A 71 -15.01 1.53 0.89
CA ARG A 71 -14.49 0.36 1.61
C ARG A 71 -13.49 0.73 2.70
N LEU A 72 -12.63 1.71 2.45
CA LEU A 72 -11.68 2.23 3.43
C LEU A 72 -12.42 2.84 4.62
N LYS A 73 -13.43 3.69 4.38
CA LYS A 73 -14.26 4.26 5.44
C LYS A 73 -14.92 3.17 6.29
N LYS A 74 -15.51 2.16 5.65
CA LYS A 74 -16.11 1.01 6.34
C LYS A 74 -15.08 0.26 7.20
N HIS A 75 -13.87 0.10 6.68
CA HIS A 75 -12.81 -0.63 7.39
C HIS A 75 -12.29 0.12 8.63
N LEU A 76 -11.99 1.41 8.48
CA LEU A 76 -11.45 2.25 9.57
C LEU A 76 -12.49 2.57 10.66
N LEU A 77 -13.77 2.63 10.31
CA LEU A 77 -14.86 2.87 11.27
C LEU A 77 -15.44 1.58 11.87
N ASN A 78 -14.92 0.41 11.48
CA ASN A 78 -15.36 -0.86 12.05
C ASN A 78 -14.86 -0.96 13.50
N PRO A 79 -15.71 -1.24 14.50
CA PRO A 79 -15.29 -1.40 15.89
C PRO A 79 -14.27 -2.52 16.12
N SER A 80 -14.14 -3.47 15.19
CA SER A 80 -13.13 -4.53 15.25
C SER A 80 -11.73 -4.11 14.78
N TYR A 81 -11.56 -2.89 14.26
CA TYR A 81 -10.26 -2.37 13.85
C TYR A 81 -9.55 -1.74 15.06
N PRO A 82 -8.35 -2.19 15.43
CA PRO A 82 -7.61 -1.60 16.55
C PRO A 82 -7.30 -0.13 16.26
N LYS A 83 -7.48 0.72 17.27
CA LYS A 83 -7.15 2.15 17.20
C LYS A 83 -5.66 2.39 17.34
#